data_AF-A0AA43BU03-F1
#
_entry.id   AF-A0AA43BU03-F1
#
_cell.length_a   1.000
_cell.length_b   1.000
_cell.length_c   1.000
_cell.angle_alpha   90.00
_cell.angle_beta   90.00
_cell.angle_gamma   90.00
#
_symmetry.space_group_name_H-M   'P 1'
#
loop_
_entity.id
_entity.type
_entity.pdbx_description
1 polymer ?
#
loop_
_entity_poly.entity_id
_entity_poly.type
_entity_poly.pdbx_seq_one_letter_code
_entity_poly.pdbx_strand_id
1 'polypeptide(L)'
;MRVSATEDCPRPYIGVCGSMHGNEPCGDDAVERIAGELQDGSLRPGDGTLFLIRGNPEALSQGRRHTPEGDDLNRLWDFSFTESLRQEAWGYEHHRVIELKQV
;
A
#
# COMPACT_ATOMS: atom_id res chain seq x y z
N MET A 1 9.49 -2.90 1.12
CA MET A 1 8.90 -4.22 0.81
C MET A 1 8.24 -4.15 -0.55
N ARG A 2 8.75 -4.90 -1.54
CA ARG A 2 8.13 -5.13 -2.84
C ARG A 2 8.02 -6.64 -2.97
N VAL A 3 6.80 -7.16 -3.01
CA VAL A 3 6.57 -8.48 -3.60
C VAL A 3 6.19 -8.17 -5.04
N SER A 4 7.07 -8.48 -5.98
CA SER A 4 7.05 -7.93 -7.33
C SER A 4 6.28 -8.84 -8.28
N ALA A 5 5.39 -8.24 -9.08
CA ALA A 5 4.73 -8.84 -10.22
C ALA A 5 5.74 -9.13 -11.34
N THR A 6 6.16 -10.39 -11.45
CA THR A 6 6.80 -10.95 -12.65
C THR A 6 5.83 -11.93 -13.31
N GLU A 7 5.97 -12.19 -14.62
CA GLU A 7 5.20 -13.22 -15.33
C GLU A 7 5.31 -14.63 -14.69
N ASP A 8 6.30 -14.81 -13.81
CA ASP A 8 6.56 -16.01 -13.01
C ASP A 8 5.71 -16.16 -11.73
N CYS A 9 4.81 -15.21 -11.44
CA CYS A 9 3.96 -15.28 -10.24
C CYS A 9 2.80 -16.26 -10.44
N PRO A 10 2.71 -17.37 -9.68
CA PRO A 10 1.56 -18.26 -9.78
C PRO A 10 0.29 -17.57 -9.27
N ARG A 11 -0.83 -17.86 -9.92
CA ARG A 11 -2.17 -17.44 -9.47
C ARG A 11 -2.69 -18.42 -8.39
N PRO A 12 -3.61 -17.98 -7.50
CA PRO A 12 -4.25 -16.66 -7.44
C PRO A 12 -3.33 -15.57 -6.88
N TYR A 13 -3.66 -14.31 -7.17
CA TYR A 13 -2.99 -13.15 -6.58
C TYR A 13 -3.82 -12.61 -5.43
N ILE A 14 -3.19 -12.38 -4.28
CA ILE A 14 -3.83 -11.82 -3.09
C ILE A 14 -3.04 -10.58 -2.68
N GLY A 15 -3.70 -9.44 -2.56
CA GLY A 15 -3.12 -8.21 -2.02
C GLY A 15 -3.60 -7.96 -0.59
N VAL A 16 -2.68 -7.69 0.33
CA VAL A 16 -2.97 -7.25 1.71
C VAL A 16 -2.35 -5.88 1.90
N CYS A 17 -3.19 -4.87 2.08
CA CYS A 17 -2.75 -3.49 2.27
C CYS A 17 -3.01 -3.03 3.71
N GLY A 18 -1.94 -2.68 4.41
CA GLY A 18 -1.95 -2.08 5.75
C GLY A 18 -1.73 -0.56 5.70
N SER A 19 -2.14 0.16 6.74
CA SER A 19 -1.89 1.60 6.91
C SER A 19 -2.21 2.47 5.69
N MET A 20 -3.42 2.31 5.16
CA MET A 20 -4.01 3.30 4.24
C MET A 20 -4.09 4.69 4.89
N HIS A 21 -4.40 4.70 6.19
CA HIS A 21 -4.18 5.85 7.06
C HIS A 21 -2.98 5.57 7.96
N GLY A 22 -2.07 6.53 8.08
CA GLY A 22 -0.82 6.35 8.83
C GLY A 22 -0.97 6.30 10.34
N ASN A 23 -2.07 6.79 10.90
CA ASN A 23 -2.37 6.72 12.33
C ASN A 23 -3.17 5.46 12.72
N GLU A 24 -3.34 4.52 11.80
CA GLU A 24 -3.99 3.22 12.03
C GLU A 24 -2.93 2.10 11.90
N PRO A 25 -2.09 1.88 12.93
CA PRO A 25 -0.90 1.03 12.84
C PRO A 25 -1.22 -0.47 12.76
N CYS A 26 -2.37 -0.91 13.27
CA CYS A 26 -2.71 -2.34 13.34
C CYS A 26 -2.62 -3.06 11.98
N GLY A 27 -2.93 -2.36 10.88
CA GLY A 27 -2.81 -2.92 9.54
C GLY A 27 -1.36 -3.14 9.11
N ASP A 28 -0.46 -2.21 9.46
CA ASP A 28 0.97 -2.36 9.21
C ASP A 28 1.58 -3.47 10.05
N ASP A 29 1.23 -3.52 11.34
CA ASP A 29 1.69 -4.56 12.26
C ASP A 29 1.29 -5.96 11.75
N ALA A 30 0.07 -6.12 11.23
CA ALA A 30 -0.39 -7.36 10.62
C ALA A 30 0.42 -7.71 9.37
N VAL A 31 0.70 -6.73 8.51
CA VAL A 31 1.49 -6.90 7.30
C VAL A 31 2.93 -7.33 7.63
N GLU A 32 3.58 -6.65 8.58
CA GLU A 32 4.94 -6.97 9.04
C GLU A 32 4.98 -8.35 9.70
N ARG A 33 3.97 -8.70 10.50
CA ARG A 33 3.86 -10.03 11.09
C ARG A 33 3.77 -11.12 10.03
N ILE A 34 2.89 -10.98 9.04
CA ILE A 34 2.75 -11.95 7.95
C ILE A 34 4.07 -12.06 7.17
N ALA A 35 4.74 -10.94 6.91
CA ALA A 35 6.04 -10.93 6.24
C ALA A 35 7.10 -11.72 7.03
N GLY A 36 7.16 -11.52 8.35
CA GLY A 36 8.04 -12.27 9.25
C GLY A 36 7.74 -13.77 9.23
N GLU A 37 6.47 -14.15 9.37
CA GLU A 37 6.04 -15.56 9.37
C GLU A 37 6.34 -16.26 8.03
N LEU A 38 6.31 -15.54 6.91
CA LEU A 38 6.73 -16.07 5.60
C LEU A 38 8.24 -16.25 5.49
N GLN A 39 9.01 -15.29 6.01
CA GLN A 39 10.48 -15.31 5.95
C GLN A 39 11.08 -16.40 6.85
N ASP A 40 10.51 -16.61 8.03
CA ASP A 40 10.94 -17.66 8.96
C ASP A 40 10.35 -19.05 8.64
N GLY A 41 9.35 -19.09 7.75
CA GLY A 41 8.71 -20.31 7.25
C GLY A 41 7.69 -20.93 8.20
N SER A 42 7.24 -20.20 9.22
CA SER A 42 6.10 -20.55 10.08
C SER A 42 4.77 -20.43 9.35
N LEU A 43 4.67 -19.51 8.39
CA LEU A 43 3.58 -19.43 7.42
C LEU A 43 4.08 -19.91 6.05
N ARG A 44 3.35 -20.87 5.48
CA ARG A 44 3.64 -21.44 4.15
C ARG A 44 2.40 -21.34 3.28
N PRO A 45 2.33 -20.37 2.36
CA PRO A 45 1.25 -20.31 1.38
C PRO A 45 1.25 -21.61 0.57
N GLY A 46 0.06 -22.10 0.22
CA GLY A 46 -0.08 -23.28 -0.64
C GLY A 46 0.33 -22.94 -2.07
N ASP A 47 -0.61 -22.36 -2.82
CA ASP A 47 -0.40 -21.90 -4.19
C ASP A 47 -0.73 -20.40 -4.31
N GLY A 48 -0.10 -19.74 -5.28
CA GLY A 48 -0.38 -18.34 -5.61
C GLY A 48 0.70 -17.36 -5.16
N THR A 49 0.38 -16.07 -5.25
CA THR A 49 1.29 -14.96 -4.91
C THR A 49 0.60 -14.01 -3.95
N LEU A 50 1.27 -13.70 -2.84
CA LEU A 50 0.81 -12.77 -1.81
C LEU A 50 1.59 -11.46 -1.88
N PHE A 51 0.90 -10.36 -2.15
CA PHE A 51 1.43 -9.01 -2.16
C PHE A 51 1.14 -8.34 -0.82
N LEU A 52 2.18 -8.14 -0.04
CA LEU A 52 2.10 -7.38 1.20
C LEU A 52 2.45 -5.91 0.90
N ILE A 53 1.55 -4.99 1.26
CA ILE A 53 1.60 -3.59 0.84
C ILE A 53 1.45 -2.69 2.05
N ARG A 54 2.40 -1.76 2.21
CA ARG A 54 2.26 -0.61 3.12
C ARG A 54 1.61 0.53 2.34
N GLY A 55 0.38 0.89 2.68
CA GLY A 55 -0.46 1.85 1.94
C GLY A 55 0.14 3.25 1.91
N ASN A 56 0.27 3.89 3.06
CA ASN A 56 0.77 5.26 3.19
C ASN A 56 2.00 5.33 4.13
N PRO A 57 3.20 4.99 3.64
CA PRO A 57 4.39 4.93 4.48
C PRO A 57 4.80 6.30 5.04
N GLU A 58 4.57 7.39 4.28
CA GLU A 58 4.90 8.74 4.76
C GLU A 58 4.00 9.15 5.92
N ALA A 59 2.67 9.04 5.78
CA ALA A 59 1.76 9.36 6.87
C ALA A 59 1.95 8.44 8.09
N LEU A 60 2.30 7.17 7.87
CA LEU A 60 2.61 6.21 8.94
C LEU A 60 3.82 6.68 9.75
N SER A 61 4.91 7.09 9.08
CA SER A 61 6.12 7.58 9.75
C SER A 61 5.86 8.81 10.63
N GLN A 62 4.82 9.58 10.30
CA GLN A 62 4.40 10.77 11.02
C GLN A 62 3.30 10.51 12.06
N GLY A 63 2.75 9.28 12.12
CA GLY A 63 1.62 8.94 12.99
C GLY A 63 0.34 9.72 12.66
N ARG A 64 0.13 10.07 11.39
CA ARG A 64 -1.00 10.90 10.93
C ARG A 64 -1.89 10.13 9.96
N ARG A 65 -3.16 10.54 9.85
CA ARG A 65 -4.11 9.94 8.92
C ARG A 65 -3.62 10.02 7.47
N HIS A 66 -3.17 11.20 7.06
CA HIS A 66 -2.52 11.52 5.80
C HIS A 66 -1.43 12.57 6.06
N THR A 67 -0.59 12.86 5.06
CA THR A 67 0.45 13.87 5.16
C THR A 67 -0.16 15.29 5.33
N PRO A 68 0.57 16.26 5.94
CA PRO A 68 0.00 17.55 6.32
C PRO A 68 -0.56 18.37 5.15
N GLU A 69 0.04 18.24 3.97
CA GLU A 69 -0.35 18.93 2.74
C GLU A 69 -1.01 17.99 1.72
N GLY A 70 -1.19 16.72 2.10
CA GLY A 70 -1.82 15.70 1.26
C GLY A 70 -3.27 15.45 1.62
N ASP A 71 -3.89 14.61 0.81
CA ASP A 71 -5.29 14.21 0.96
C ASP A 71 -5.43 12.80 1.54
N ASP A 72 -6.64 12.45 1.93
CA ASP A 72 -6.96 11.11 2.39
C ASP A 72 -6.77 10.09 1.25
N LEU A 73 -5.75 9.24 1.35
CA LEU A 73 -5.42 8.21 0.35
C LEU A 73 -6.64 7.34 0.00
N ASN A 74 -7.53 7.08 0.96
CA ASN A 74 -8.73 6.27 0.77
C ASN A 74 -9.92 7.05 0.15
N ARG A 75 -9.63 8.21 -0.45
CA ARG A 75 -10.58 9.05 -1.22
C ARG A 75 -10.10 9.37 -2.63
N LEU A 76 -8.91 8.90 -3.02
CA LEU A 76 -8.30 9.24 -4.31
C LEU A 76 -8.43 8.14 -5.39
N TRP A 77 -9.11 7.04 -5.09
CA TRP A 77 -9.18 5.85 -5.95
C TRP A 77 -10.11 5.99 -7.17
N ASP A 78 -10.88 7.07 -7.27
CA ASP A 78 -11.62 7.39 -8.50
C ASP A 78 -10.74 8.10 -9.55
N PHE A 79 -9.53 8.52 -9.16
CA PHE A 79 -8.56 9.25 -9.97
C PHE A 79 -9.07 10.57 -10.58
N SER A 80 -10.19 11.11 -10.11
CA SER A 80 -10.77 12.35 -10.64
C SER A 80 -9.85 13.57 -10.48
N PHE A 81 -8.92 13.52 -9.53
CA PHE A 81 -7.88 14.54 -9.33
C PHE A 81 -6.94 14.69 -10.55
N THR A 82 -6.77 13.65 -11.38
CA THR A 82 -5.88 13.73 -12.56
C THR A 82 -6.44 14.63 -13.67
N GLU A 83 -7.75 14.88 -13.65
CA GLU A 83 -8.44 15.74 -14.60
C GLU A 83 -8.68 17.15 -14.04
N SER A 84 -8.80 17.27 -12.71
CA SER A 84 -9.18 18.51 -12.03
C SER A 84 -8.01 19.29 -11.44
N LEU A 85 -6.89 18.63 -11.16
CA LEU A 85 -5.69 19.25 -10.59
C LEU A 85 -4.51 19.16 -11.56
N ARG A 86 -3.72 20.24 -11.60
CA ARG A 86 -2.40 20.18 -12.24
C ARG A 86 -1.44 19.35 -11.37
N GLN A 87 -0.49 18.68 -12.01
CA GLN A 87 0.41 17.76 -11.32
C GLN A 87 1.26 18.43 -10.23
N GLU A 88 1.58 19.72 -10.37
CA GLU A 88 2.34 20.47 -9.36
C GLU A 88 1.55 20.70 -8.06
N ALA A 89 0.22 20.55 -8.10
CA ALA A 89 -0.65 20.63 -6.94
C ALA A 89 -0.86 19.28 -6.25
N TRP A 90 -0.26 18.20 -6.76
CA TRP A 90 -0.40 16.87 -6.19
C TRP A 90 0.40 16.76 -4.90
N GLY A 91 -0.29 16.51 -3.79
CA GLY A 91 0.33 16.05 -2.55
C GLY A 91 0.87 14.61 -2.63
N TYR A 92 1.50 14.15 -1.55
CA TYR A 92 2.10 12.81 -1.48
C TYR A 92 1.11 11.69 -1.84
N GLU A 93 -0.10 11.70 -1.30
CA GLU A 93 -1.09 10.64 -1.49
C GLU A 93 -1.60 10.53 -2.94
N HIS A 94 -1.61 11.62 -3.70
CA HIS A 94 -1.93 11.61 -5.13
C HIS A 94 -0.88 10.82 -5.92
N HIS A 95 0.41 11.03 -5.63
CA HIS A 95 1.47 10.23 -6.23
C HIS A 95 1.40 8.77 -5.77
N ARG A 96 1.09 8.56 -4.48
CA ARG A 96 1.02 7.23 -3.89
C ARG A 96 -0.09 6.37 -4.50
N VAL A 97 -1.28 6.91 -4.73
CA VAL A 97 -2.39 6.15 -5.34
C VAL A 97 -2.07 5.76 -6.79
N ILE A 98 -1.34 6.60 -7.54
CA ILE A 98 -0.87 6.26 -8.89
C ILE A 98 0.17 5.14 -8.86
N GLU A 99 1.09 5.17 -7.90
CA GLU A 99 2.04 4.07 -7.68
C GLU A 99 1.32 2.76 -7.33
N LEU A 100 0.37 2.80 -6.40
CA LEU A 100 -0.38 1.62 -5.96
C LEU A 100 -1.27 1.03 -7.05
N LYS A 101 -1.78 1.84 -7.99
CA LYS A 101 -2.53 1.37 -9.16
C LYS A 101 -1.70 0.42 -10.05
N GLN A 102 -0.38 0.52 -10.01
CA GLN A 102 0.54 -0.27 -10.83
C GLN A 102 1.00 -1.58 -10.15
N VAL A 103 0.61 -1.80 -8.89
CA VAL A 103 0.90 -3.01 -8.12
C VAL A 103 -0.18 -4.06 -8.39
#